data_AF-A0A5C4REF6-F1
#
_entry.id   AF-A0A5C4REF6-F1
#
_cell.length_a   1.000
_cell.length_b   1.000
_cell.length_c   1.000
_cell.angle_alpha   90.00
_cell.angle_beta   90.00
_cell.angle_gamma   90.00
#
_symmetry.space_group_name_H-M   'P 1'
#
loop_
_entity.id
_entity.type
_entity.pdbx_description
1 polymer ?
#
loop_
_entity_poly.entity_id
_entity_poly.type
_entity_poly.pdbx_seq_one_letter_code
_entity_poly.pdbx_strand_id
1 'polypeptide(L)' 'MIDPRTPEGRLTLRYRGLPTSILLSMLNLDKDATNDRPFYTRNELIEKLVIRAMDINRESK' A
#
# COMPACT_ATOMS: atom_id res chain seq x y z
N MET A 1 -1.29 12.41 -12.58
CA MET A 1 -0.13 12.95 -11.85
C MET A 1 -0.43 12.82 -10.36
N ILE A 2 0.50 12.33 -9.54
CA ILE A 2 0.28 12.27 -8.08
C ILE A 2 0.53 13.66 -7.49
N ASP A 3 -0.41 14.19 -6.71
CA ASP A 3 -0.23 15.46 -6.02
C ASP A 3 0.47 15.25 -4.65
N PRO A 4 1.74 15.67 -4.47
CA PRO A 4 2.46 15.51 -3.21
C PRO A 4 1.90 16.37 -2.06
N ARG A 5 0.96 17.28 -2.33
CA ARG A 5 0.35 18.17 -1.32
C ARG A 5 -0.77 17.48 -0.55
N THR A 6 -1.37 16.42 -1.10
CA THR A 6 -2.41 15.66 -0.41
C THR A 6 -1.79 14.56 0.48
N PRO A 7 -2.43 14.21 1.61
CA PRO A 7 -1.98 13.07 2.43
C PRO A 7 -1.87 11.76 1.63
N GLU A 8 -2.86 11.51 0.77
CA GLU A 8 -2.91 10.36 -0.14
C GLU A 8 -1.71 10.34 -1.09
N GLY A 9 -1.40 11.47 -1.72
CA GLY A 9 -0.28 11.56 -2.65
C GLY A 9 1.08 11.42 -1.97
N ARG A 10 1.25 11.95 -0.76
CA ARG A 10 2.46 11.69 0.06
C ARG A 10 2.64 10.21 0.38
N LEU A 11 1.57 9.54 0.80
CA LEU A 11 1.59 8.10 1.09
C LEU A 11 1.91 7.30 -0.18
N THR A 12 1.29 7.64 -1.30
CA THR A 12 1.53 6.99 -2.59
C THR A 12 2.99 7.10 -3.01
N LEU A 13 3.59 8.30 -2.92
CA LEU A 13 5.01 8.51 -3.24
C LEU A 13 5.93 7.74 -2.28
N ARG A 14 5.62 7.73 -0.98
CA ARG A 14 6.36 6.97 0.03
C ARG A 14 6.37 5.47 -0.31
N TYR A 15 5.21 4.87 -0.57
CA TYR A 15 5.13 3.44 -0.88
C TYR A 15 5.72 3.11 -2.25
N ARG A 16 5.64 4.01 -3.24
CA ARG A 16 6.34 3.85 -4.53
C ARG A 16 7.86 3.71 -4.40
N GLY A 17 8.46 4.28 -3.35
CA GLY A 17 9.89 4.13 -3.07
C GLY A 17 10.28 2.79 -2.44
N LEU A 18 9.32 1.94 -2.04
CA LEU A 18 9.62 0.70 -1.30
C LEU A 18 9.67 -0.53 -2.23
N PRO A 19 10.53 -1.52 -1.96
CA PRO A 19 10.51 -2.80 -2.68
C PRO A 19 9.15 -3.51 -2.56
N THR A 20 8.76 -4.27 -3.57
CA THR A 20 7.48 -5.01 -3.55
C THR A 20 7.39 -5.98 -2.37
N SER A 21 8.50 -6.61 -1.98
CA SER A 21 8.57 -7.47 -0.78
C SER A 21 8.15 -6.74 0.50
N ILE A 22 8.53 -5.48 0.66
CA ILE A 22 8.15 -4.65 1.81
C ILE A 22 6.67 -4.31 1.76
N LEU A 23 6.14 -3.96 0.57
CA LEU A 23 4.71 -3.69 0.40
C LEU A 23 3.84 -4.90 0.78
N LEU A 24 4.28 -6.10 0.41
CA LEU A 24 3.61 -7.36 0.77
C LEU A 24 3.64 -7.59 2.28
N SER A 25 4.81 -7.43 2.90
CA SER A 25 4.95 -7.56 4.36
C SER A 25 4.05 -6.58 5.12
N MET A 26 3.96 -5.32 4.69
CA MET A 26 3.07 -4.31 5.31
C MET A 26 1.58 -4.64 5.17
N LEU A 27 1.20 -5.41 4.15
CA LEU A 27 -0.16 -5.91 3.95
C LEU A 27 -0.41 -7.27 4.62
N ASN A 28 0.57 -7.81 5.35
CA ASN A 28 0.54 -9.19 5.86
C ASN A 28 0.27 -10.23 4.77
N LEU A 29 0.74 -9.96 3.55
CA LEU A 29 0.66 -10.88 2.43
C LEU A 29 1.96 -11.68 2.37
N ASP A 30 1.84 -12.99 2.56
CA ASP A 30 2.98 -13.89 2.37
C ASP A 30 3.40 -13.87 0.89
N LYS A 31 4.70 -13.67 0.67
CA LYS A 31 5.32 -13.68 -0.66
C LYS A 31 5.37 -15.09 -1.26
N ASP A 32 5.37 -16.12 -0.40
CA ASP A 32 5.51 -17.53 -0.77
C ASP A 32 4.17 -18.28 -0.79
N ALA A 33 3.05 -17.59 -0.49
CA ALA A 33 1.71 -18.15 -0.63
C ALA A 33 1.32 -18.25 -2.12
N THR A 34 1.52 -19.44 -2.69
CA THR A 34 1.31 -19.71 -4.13
C THR A 34 -0.08 -20.20 -4.50
N ASN A 35 -0.89 -20.65 -3.53
CA ASN A 35 -2.04 -21.51 -3.87
C ASN A 35 -3.41 -20.80 -3.94
N ASP A 36 -3.66 -19.73 -3.17
CA ASP A 36 -5.00 -19.09 -3.13
C ASP A 36 -4.99 -17.56 -3.00
N ARG A 37 -3.82 -16.94 -3.21
CA ARG A 37 -3.67 -15.48 -3.08
C ARG A 37 -4.11 -14.78 -4.37
N PRO A 38 -4.95 -13.73 -4.30
CA PRO A 38 -5.19 -12.86 -5.44
C PRO A 38 -3.88 -12.24 -5.93
N PHE A 39 -3.66 -12.27 -7.24
CA PHE A 39 -2.54 -11.56 -7.84
C PHE A 39 -2.80 -10.05 -7.72
N TYR A 40 -1.82 -9.33 -7.14
CA TYR A 40 -1.85 -7.88 -7.06
C TYR A 40 -0.64 -7.32 -7.81
N THR A 41 -0.90 -6.39 -8.71
CA THR A 41 0.13 -5.52 -9.27
C THR A 41 0.72 -4.64 -8.17
N ARG A 42 1.92 -4.13 -8.43
CA ARG A 42 2.59 -3.19 -7.51
C ARG A 42 1.73 -1.97 -7.18
N ASN A 43 0.98 -1.45 -8.16
CA ASN A 43 0.12 -0.29 -7.95
C ASN A 43 -1.06 -0.61 -7.03
N GLU A 44 -1.69 -1.79 -7.18
CA GLU A 44 -2.77 -2.23 -6.29
C GLU A 44 -2.29 -2.45 -4.85
N LEU A 45 -1.07 -2.95 -4.67
CA LEU A 45 -0.46 -3.04 -3.34
C LEU A 45 -0.30 -1.66 -2.69
N ILE A 46 0.18 -0.68 -3.47
CA ILE A 46 0.33 0.71 -3.00
C ILE A 46 -1.04 1.30 -2.66
N GLU A 47 -2.04 1.14 -3.52
CA GLU A 47 -3.40 1.64 -3.30
C GLU A 47 -4.02 1.07 -2.02
N LYS A 48 -3.91 -0.24 -1.79
CA LYS A 48 -4.40 -0.88 -0.55
C LYS A 48 -3.72 -0.31 0.69
N LEU A 49 -2.40 -0.05 0.63
CA LEU A 49 -1.67 0.54 1.74
C LEU A 49 -2.08 2.00 1.99
N VAL A 50 -2.36 2.76 0.93
CA VAL A 50 -2.85 4.14 1.04
C VAL A 50 -4.23 4.16 1.68
N ILE A 51 -5.17 3.33 1.21
CA ILE A 51 -6.52 3.21 1.78
C ILE A 51 -6.43 2.84 3.27
N ARG A 52 -5.69 1.78 3.61
CA ARG A 52 -5.51 1.32 5.00
C ARG A 52 -4.95 2.41 5.91
N ALA A 53 -3.92 3.13 5.45
CA ALA A 53 -3.33 4.21 6.22
C ALA A 53 -4.27 5.42 6.35
N MET A 54 -5.10 5.66 5.35
CA MET A 54 -6.08 6.75 5.39
C MET A 54 -7.23 6.46 6.35
N ASP A 55 -7.67 5.21 6.44
CA ASP A 55 -8.71 4.79 7.39
C ASP A 55 -8.22 4.86 8.84
N ILE A 56 -7.01 4.37 9.14
CA ILE A 56 -6.41 4.48 10.49
C ILE A 56 -6.32 5.94 10.94
N ASN A 57 -5.94 6.84 10.03
CA ASN A 57 -5.85 8.27 10.32
C ASN A 57 -7.22 8.94 10.54
N ARG A 58 -8.30 8.36 10.02
CA ARG A 58 -9.68 8.84 10.26
C ARG A 58 -10.21 8.40 11.62
N GLU A 59 -9.88 7.17 12.06
CA GLU A 59 -10.30 6.66 13.37
C GLU A 59 -9.52 7.28 14.54
N SER A 60 -8.33 7.84 14.26
CA SER A 60 -7.50 8.51 15.28
C SER A 60 -7.86 9.99 15.51
N LYS A 61 -8.97 10.48 14.94
CA LYS A 61 -9.42 11.88 14.99
C LYS A 61 -10.80 12.01 15.63
#